data_AF-A0A8S1WRU9-F1
#
_entry.id   AF-A0A8S1WRU9-F1
#
_cell.length_a   1.000
_cell.length_b   1.000
_cell.length_c   1.000
_cell.angle_alpha   90.00
_cell.angle_beta   90.00
_cell.angle_gamma   90.00
#
_symmetry.space_group_name_H-M   'P 1'
#
loop_
_entity.id
_entity.type
_entity.pdbx_description
1 polymer ?
#
loop_
_entity_poly.entity_id
_entity_poly.type
_entity_poly.pdbx_seq_one_letter_code
_entity_poly.pdbx_strand_id
1 'polypeptide(L)'
;MDILVRRSQLIRVNMRITKKLVDGILDIGRMDFNLKECSIQQRMLVVEDQILQFKDLIQQKQVSGETSCFFSKSQVIYKGEYLYGNRIGKWDILFRNEISEQFHLIGGGLYYLREELGSIKGGKWIEITENYGNGIGLSEVIYVGQYQNGKKVGIWVEMRIDKEMMQEGFQIRKQINYNN
;
A
#
# COMPACT_ATOMS: atom_id res chain seq x y z
N MET A 1 30.17 0.67 23.40
CA MET A 1 29.48 1.21 22.21
C MET A 1 28.78 0.04 21.53
N ASP A 2 27.45 0.09 21.30
CA ASP A 2 26.85 -0.26 19.99
C ASP A 2 25.31 -0.36 19.95
N ILE A 3 24.58 -0.24 21.07
CA ILE A 3 23.10 -0.27 21.02
C ILE A 3 22.50 1.13 20.79
N LEU A 4 23.10 2.15 21.40
CA LEU A 4 22.62 3.54 21.32
C LEU A 4 22.90 4.18 19.95
N VAL A 5 24.01 3.81 19.29
CA VAL A 5 24.36 4.29 17.94
C VAL A 5 23.43 3.69 16.89
N ARG A 6 23.12 2.39 16.99
CA ARG A 6 22.16 1.73 16.08
C ARG A 6 20.72 2.26 16.27
N ARG A 7 20.33 2.57 17.51
CA ARG A 7 19.00 3.16 17.80
C ARG A 7 18.86 4.61 17.29
N SER A 8 19.91 5.43 17.37
CA SER A 8 19.85 6.80 16.84
C SER A 8 19.83 6.85 15.30
N GLN A 9 20.51 5.91 14.63
CA GLN A 9 20.43 5.75 13.18
C GLN A 9 19.02 5.32 12.73
N LEU A 10 18.37 4.40 13.44
CA LEU A 10 17.00 3.97 13.12
C LEU A 10 15.96 5.10 13.26
N ILE A 11 16.10 5.92 14.31
CA ILE A 11 15.22 7.09 14.55
C ILE A 11 15.39 8.15 13.46
N ARG A 12 16.63 8.39 12.99
CA ARG A 12 16.90 9.31 11.86
C ARG A 12 16.36 8.79 10.53
N VAL A 13 16.37 7.47 10.31
CA VAL A 13 15.80 6.84 9.10
C VAL A 13 14.27 6.94 9.11
N ASN A 14 13.62 6.66 10.24
CA ASN A 14 12.17 6.74 10.34
C ASN A 14 11.63 8.18 10.18
N MET A 15 12.30 9.19 10.76
CA MET A 15 11.92 10.60 10.52
C MET A 15 12.11 11.02 9.06
N ARG A 16 13.09 10.45 8.34
CA ARG A 16 13.25 10.68 6.89
C ARG A 16 12.14 10.05 6.06
N ILE A 17 11.60 8.91 6.48
CA ILE A 17 10.52 8.22 5.75
C ILE A 17 9.19 8.96 5.92
N THR A 18 8.85 9.41 7.13
CA THR A 18 7.68 10.27 7.34
C THR A 18 7.83 11.62 6.66
N LYS A 19 9.03 12.21 6.64
CA LYS A 19 9.28 13.44 5.87
C LYS A 19 9.15 13.23 4.36
N LYS A 20 9.62 12.10 3.81
CA LYS A 20 9.44 11.76 2.38
C LYS A 20 7.98 11.47 1.98
N LEU A 21 7.15 11.00 2.91
CA LEU A 21 5.70 10.84 2.69
C LEU A 21 4.95 12.18 2.68
N VAL A 22 5.53 13.23 3.28
CA VAL A 22 4.96 14.59 3.33
C VAL A 22 5.51 15.49 2.22
N ASP A 23 6.77 15.34 1.83
CA ASP A 23 7.46 16.18 0.81
C ASP A 23 7.06 15.86 -0.65
N GLY A 24 5.93 15.18 -0.88
CA GLY A 24 5.41 14.87 -2.21
C GLY A 24 4.78 16.06 -2.94
N ILE A 25 4.63 17.24 -2.31
CA ILE A 25 4.10 18.47 -2.93
C ILE A 25 4.72 19.73 -2.25
N LEU A 26 5.36 20.57 -3.07
CA LEU A 26 5.78 21.97 -2.88
C LEU A 26 6.95 22.35 -1.94
N ASP A 27 8.04 22.74 -2.61
CA ASP A 27 9.04 23.75 -2.19
C ASP A 27 8.36 25.11 -1.94
N ILE A 28 8.73 25.81 -0.86
CA ILE A 28 8.92 27.28 -0.69
C ILE A 28 9.19 27.55 0.81
N GLY A 29 10.35 28.15 1.11
CA GLY A 29 10.49 29.08 2.25
C GLY A 29 11.40 28.65 3.40
N ARG A 30 12.62 29.20 3.42
CA ARG A 30 13.53 29.25 4.59
C ARG A 30 12.86 29.90 5.80
N MET A 31 12.94 29.27 6.97
CA MET A 31 12.90 29.96 8.27
C MET A 31 13.88 29.31 9.24
N ASP A 32 14.86 30.09 9.70
CA ASP A 32 15.78 29.73 10.78
C ASP A 32 15.08 29.88 12.13
N PHE A 33 15.13 28.85 12.97
CA PHE A 33 14.75 28.96 14.39
C PHE A 33 15.94 28.64 15.29
N ASN A 34 16.32 29.65 16.06
CA ASN A 34 17.37 29.65 17.06
C ASN A 34 16.79 29.08 18.37
N LEU A 35 17.37 28.00 18.91
CA LEU A 35 16.96 27.38 20.17
C LEU A 35 17.85 27.88 21.31
N LYS A 36 17.26 28.59 22.29
CA LYS A 36 17.86 28.79 23.61
C LYS A 36 17.18 27.85 24.61
N GLU A 37 18.03 27.09 25.30
CA GLU A 37 17.73 26.07 26.29
C GLU A 37 17.11 26.66 27.56
N CYS A 38 15.96 26.12 28.01
CA CYS A 38 15.58 25.99 29.42
C CYS A 38 14.26 25.20 29.52
N SER A 39 14.12 24.31 30.51
CA SER A 39 12.91 23.52 30.90
C SER A 39 12.65 22.13 30.27
N ILE A 40 13.67 21.46 29.72
CA ILE A 40 13.51 20.18 29.00
C ILE A 40 13.10 18.98 29.89
N GLN A 41 13.37 18.98 31.20
CA GLN A 41 13.15 17.77 32.02
C GLN A 41 11.70 17.59 32.53
N GLN A 42 10.94 18.66 32.80
CA GLN A 42 9.54 18.54 33.22
C GLN A 42 8.55 18.38 32.06
N ARG A 43 8.94 18.71 30.82
CA ARG A 43 8.16 18.43 29.61
C ARG A 43 8.39 17.02 29.06
N MET A 44 9.45 16.31 29.49
CA MET A 44 9.77 14.98 28.96
C MET A 44 8.84 13.89 29.52
N LEU A 45 8.44 13.97 30.79
CA LEU A 45 7.50 13.03 31.41
C LEU A 45 6.07 13.15 30.88
N VAL A 46 5.63 14.37 30.51
CA VAL A 46 4.32 14.59 29.87
C VAL A 46 4.30 14.05 28.43
N VAL A 47 5.46 14.00 27.77
CA VAL A 47 5.61 13.46 26.40
C VAL A 47 5.70 11.93 26.40
N GLU A 48 6.27 11.30 27.43
CA GLU A 48 6.34 9.83 27.52
C GLU A 48 4.97 9.17 27.74
N ASP A 49 4.10 9.76 28.57
CA ASP A 49 2.72 9.28 28.76
C ASP A 49 1.85 9.52 27.51
N GLN A 50 2.07 10.62 26.78
CA GLN A 50 1.39 10.87 25.50
C GLN A 50 1.90 9.94 24.39
N ILE A 51 3.19 9.55 24.41
CA ILE A 51 3.77 8.57 23.46
C ILE A 51 3.27 7.15 23.75
N LEU A 52 3.05 6.77 25.01
CA LEU A 52 2.44 5.47 25.34
C LEU A 52 0.98 5.41 24.87
N GLN A 53 0.20 6.48 25.10
CA GLN A 53 -1.18 6.58 24.61
C GLN A 53 -1.26 6.57 23.08
N PHE A 54 -0.29 7.15 22.37
CA PHE A 54 -0.22 7.10 20.90
C PHE A 54 0.25 5.75 20.35
N LYS A 55 1.08 4.99 21.08
CA LYS A 55 1.47 3.63 20.69
C LYS A 55 0.32 2.64 20.80
N ASP A 56 -0.51 2.76 21.84
CA ASP A 56 -1.73 1.96 21.98
C ASP A 56 -2.79 2.35 20.94
N LEU A 57 -2.90 3.64 20.57
CA LEU A 57 -3.78 4.09 19.49
C LEU A 57 -3.33 3.61 18.10
N ILE A 58 -2.02 3.52 17.84
CA ILE A 58 -1.46 3.04 16.56
C ILE A 58 -1.46 1.50 16.49
N GLN A 59 -1.39 0.80 17.62
CA GLN A 59 -1.54 -0.66 17.67
C GLN A 59 -3.00 -1.13 17.53
N GLN A 60 -3.99 -0.26 17.71
CA GLN A 60 -5.41 -0.63 17.57
C GLN A 60 -6.10 -0.11 16.30
N LYS A 61 -5.48 0.78 15.52
CA LYS A 61 -6.14 1.38 14.36
C LYS A 61 -5.82 0.65 13.06
N GLN A 62 -6.85 0.03 12.51
CA GLN A 62 -7.07 -0.26 11.08
C GLN A 62 -6.67 0.98 10.25
N VAL A 63 -5.40 1.09 9.85
CA VAL A 63 -4.98 2.14 8.92
C VAL A 63 -5.27 1.64 7.52
N SER A 64 -6.42 2.04 6.97
CA SER A 64 -6.66 1.96 5.53
C SER A 64 -5.69 2.92 4.85
N GLY A 65 -4.56 2.42 4.37
CA GLY A 65 -3.58 3.22 3.65
C GLY A 65 -4.02 3.37 2.20
N GLU A 66 -4.46 4.57 1.81
CA GLU A 66 -4.75 4.91 0.42
C GLU A 66 -3.46 5.40 -0.24
N THR A 67 -3.02 4.73 -1.30
CA THR A 67 -1.95 5.21 -2.19
C THR A 67 -2.55 5.41 -3.57
N SER A 68 -2.43 6.62 -4.11
CA SER A 68 -2.94 6.97 -5.44
C SER A 68 -1.88 7.67 -6.30
N CYS A 69 -1.82 7.30 -7.57
CA CYS A 69 -1.12 8.06 -8.61
C CYS A 69 -2.10 9.05 -9.28
N PHE A 70 -1.67 10.30 -9.50
CA PHE A 70 -2.47 11.39 -10.08
C PHE A 70 -1.95 11.76 -11.47
N PHE A 71 -2.21 10.92 -12.46
CA PHE A 71 -2.04 11.30 -13.85
C PHE A 71 -3.22 10.75 -14.63
N SER A 72 -3.94 11.62 -15.33
CA SER A 72 -5.18 11.33 -16.07
C SER A 72 -6.42 11.13 -15.19
N LYS A 73 -7.61 11.20 -15.79
CA LYS A 73 -8.91 11.15 -15.11
C LYS A 73 -9.15 9.84 -14.32
N SER A 74 -8.33 8.82 -14.58
CA SER A 74 -8.42 7.51 -13.98
C SER A 74 -7.59 7.41 -12.70
N GLN A 75 -8.03 6.57 -11.77
CA GLN A 75 -7.34 6.35 -10.50
C GLN A 75 -7.46 4.89 -10.08
N VAL A 76 -6.32 4.29 -9.72
CA VAL A 76 -6.26 3.00 -9.03
C VAL A 76 -5.95 3.26 -7.56
N ILE A 77 -6.72 2.66 -6.66
CA ILE A 77 -6.44 2.67 -5.21
C ILE A 77 -6.35 1.24 -4.70
N TYR A 78 -5.49 1.06 -3.70
CA TYR A 78 -5.34 -0.20 -2.98
C TYR A 78 -5.93 -0.02 -1.59
N LYS A 79 -6.88 -0.87 -1.21
CA LYS A 79 -7.58 -0.80 0.06
C LYS A 79 -7.34 -2.09 0.85
N GLY A 80 -6.79 -1.95 2.05
CA GLY A 80 -6.55 -3.07 2.94
C GLY A 80 -5.94 -2.60 4.25
N GLU A 81 -5.50 -3.55 5.05
CA GLU A 81 -4.95 -3.29 6.38
C GLU A 81 -3.45 -3.45 6.40
N TYR A 82 -2.82 -2.61 7.23
CA TYR A 82 -1.40 -2.71 7.55
C TYR A 82 -1.19 -3.13 9.00
N LEU A 83 -0.20 -4.00 9.24
CA LEU A 83 0.31 -4.35 10.56
C LEU A 83 1.84 -4.24 10.53
N TYR A 84 2.40 -3.38 11.38
CA TYR A 84 3.84 -3.09 11.41
C TYR A 84 4.45 -2.74 10.04
N GLY A 85 3.71 -1.97 9.23
CA GLY A 85 4.14 -1.59 7.87
C GLY A 85 3.97 -2.68 6.81
N ASN A 86 3.47 -3.87 7.16
CA ASN A 86 3.21 -4.98 6.24
C ASN A 86 1.73 -5.07 5.89
N ARG A 87 1.42 -5.43 4.64
CA ARG A 87 0.03 -5.68 4.22
C ARG A 87 -0.49 -6.96 4.85
N ILE A 88 -1.68 -6.92 5.45
CA ILE A 88 -2.31 -8.11 6.05
C ILE A 88 -3.76 -8.27 5.59
N GLY A 89 -4.25 -9.50 5.68
CA GLY A 89 -5.66 -9.80 5.44
C GLY A 89 -6.07 -9.57 3.99
N LYS A 90 -7.32 -9.15 3.80
CA LYS A 90 -7.90 -8.91 2.48
C LYS A 90 -7.48 -7.55 1.93
N TRP A 91 -7.05 -7.56 0.67
CA TRP A 91 -6.67 -6.38 -0.08
C TRP A 91 -7.50 -6.30 -1.35
N ASP A 92 -8.17 -5.18 -1.52
CA ASP A 92 -8.98 -4.86 -2.70
C ASP A 92 -8.22 -3.85 -3.56
N ILE A 93 -8.25 -4.06 -4.88
CA ILE A 93 -7.73 -3.12 -5.88
C ILE A 93 -8.94 -2.49 -6.56
N LEU A 94 -9.12 -1.20 -6.35
CA LEU A 94 -10.27 -0.46 -6.85
C LEU A 94 -9.83 0.50 -7.96
N PHE A 95 -10.67 0.69 -8.95
CA PHE A 95 -10.42 1.58 -10.07
C PHE A 95 -11.64 2.43 -10.41
N ARG A 96 -11.39 3.67 -10.81
CA ARG A 96 -12.38 4.53 -11.48
C ARG A 96 -11.72 5.17 -12.69
N ASN A 97 -12.48 5.38 -13.76
CA ASN A 97 -11.96 5.96 -14.98
C ASN A 97 -12.13 7.49 -15.01
N GLU A 98 -13.14 8.02 -14.32
CA GLU A 98 -13.33 9.46 -14.10
C GLU A 98 -13.55 9.80 -12.62
N ILE A 99 -13.27 11.05 -12.23
CA ILE A 99 -13.45 11.53 -10.85
C ILE A 99 -14.91 11.45 -10.40
N SER A 100 -15.84 11.65 -11.33
CA SER A 100 -17.30 11.56 -11.13
C SER A 100 -17.81 10.13 -11.00
N GLU A 101 -17.05 9.13 -11.43
CA GLU A 101 -17.44 7.72 -11.35
C GLU A 101 -17.15 7.13 -9.97
N GLN A 102 -17.92 6.09 -9.63
CA GLN A 102 -17.66 5.27 -8.45
C GLN A 102 -16.49 4.33 -8.69
N PHE A 103 -15.84 3.91 -7.60
CA PHE A 103 -14.79 2.90 -7.67
C PHE A 103 -15.38 1.51 -7.90
N HIS A 104 -14.77 0.76 -8.82
CA HIS A 104 -15.07 -0.63 -9.13
C HIS A 104 -13.95 -1.54 -8.63
N LEU A 105 -14.32 -2.71 -8.08
CA LEU A 105 -13.37 -3.74 -7.68
C LEU A 105 -12.83 -4.45 -8.92
N ILE A 106 -11.54 -4.26 -9.22
CA ILE A 106 -10.88 -4.84 -10.40
C ILE A 106 -9.83 -5.89 -10.04
N GLY A 107 -9.46 -5.99 -8.76
CA GLY A 107 -8.57 -7.04 -8.33
C GLY A 107 -8.39 -7.12 -6.82
N GLY A 108 -7.40 -7.90 -6.39
CA GLY A 108 -7.14 -8.10 -4.97
C GLY A 108 -6.83 -9.55 -4.60
N GLY A 109 -6.69 -9.77 -3.30
CA GLY A 109 -6.44 -11.10 -2.72
C GLY A 109 -6.08 -11.03 -1.24
N LEU A 110 -5.50 -12.12 -0.73
CA LEU A 110 -5.10 -12.23 0.68
C LEU A 110 -3.59 -12.09 0.86
N TYR A 111 -3.21 -11.32 1.88
CA TYR A 111 -1.86 -11.29 2.42
C TYR A 111 -1.79 -12.01 3.77
N TYR A 112 -0.77 -12.83 3.94
CA TYR A 112 -0.41 -13.48 5.20
C TYR A 112 0.87 -12.85 5.74
N LEU A 113 0.88 -12.50 7.03
CA LEU A 113 2.09 -12.05 7.70
C LEU A 113 2.95 -13.27 8.07
N ARG A 114 4.24 -13.25 7.72
CA ARG A 114 5.25 -14.18 8.19
C ARG A 114 6.33 -13.43 8.95
N GLU A 115 6.73 -13.96 10.11
CA GLU A 115 7.67 -13.31 11.03
C GLU A 115 8.98 -12.88 10.34
N GLU A 116 9.55 -13.74 9.49
CA GLU A 116 10.86 -13.49 8.85
C GLU A 116 10.77 -12.86 7.45
N LEU A 117 9.64 -13.03 6.76
CA LEU A 117 9.49 -12.67 5.33
C LEU A 117 8.57 -11.47 5.10
N GLY A 118 7.95 -10.93 6.16
CA GLY A 118 6.95 -9.88 6.04
C GLY A 118 5.64 -10.37 5.43
N SER A 119 4.93 -9.49 4.72
CA SER A 119 3.67 -9.85 4.05
C SER A 119 3.90 -10.65 2.78
N ILE A 120 3.31 -11.84 2.69
CA ILE A 120 3.31 -12.67 1.48
C ILE A 120 1.90 -12.81 0.91
N LYS A 121 1.77 -12.84 -0.41
CA LYS A 121 0.49 -13.15 -1.07
C LYS A 121 0.14 -14.64 -0.87
N GLY A 122 -1.13 -14.93 -0.69
CA GLY A 122 -1.63 -16.30 -0.77
C GLY A 122 -3.12 -16.39 -1.09
N GLY A 123 -3.57 -17.60 -1.38
CA GLY A 123 -4.95 -17.86 -1.79
C GLY A 123 -5.24 -17.37 -3.22
N LYS A 124 -6.52 -17.17 -3.54
CA LYS A 124 -6.94 -16.65 -4.85
C LYS A 124 -6.57 -15.18 -4.98
N TRP A 125 -6.12 -14.81 -6.18
CA TRP A 125 -5.69 -13.46 -6.51
C TRP A 125 -6.17 -13.06 -7.89
N ILE A 126 -6.49 -11.78 -8.01
CA ILE A 126 -6.73 -11.09 -9.27
C ILE A 126 -5.67 -10.00 -9.39
N GLU A 127 -4.77 -10.14 -10.35
CA GLU A 127 -3.69 -9.20 -10.62
C GLU A 127 -4.01 -8.34 -11.83
N ILE A 128 -3.78 -7.04 -11.71
CA ILE A 128 -3.88 -6.08 -12.81
C ILE A 128 -2.52 -5.96 -13.51
N THR A 129 -2.52 -5.72 -14.82
CA THR A 129 -1.29 -5.41 -15.57
C THR A 129 -0.74 -4.03 -15.20
N GLU A 130 0.57 -3.84 -15.29
CA GLU A 130 1.22 -2.55 -14.97
C GLU A 130 0.73 -1.38 -15.83
N ASN A 131 0.21 -1.68 -17.04
CA ASN A 131 -0.32 -0.68 -17.97
C ASN A 131 -1.83 -0.42 -17.82
N TYR A 132 -2.44 -0.91 -16.73
CA TYR A 132 -3.86 -0.70 -16.47
C TYR A 132 -4.17 0.80 -16.34
N GLY A 133 -5.09 1.32 -17.16
CA GLY A 133 -5.57 2.70 -17.07
C GLY A 133 -4.77 3.76 -17.83
N ASN A 134 -3.73 3.40 -18.60
CA ASN A 134 -2.90 4.35 -19.36
C ASN A 134 -3.58 5.00 -20.58
N GLY A 135 -4.91 4.95 -20.70
CA GLY A 135 -5.71 5.74 -21.66
C GLY A 135 -5.57 5.40 -23.15
N ILE A 136 -4.54 4.66 -23.58
CA ILE A 136 -4.25 4.40 -25.01
C ILE A 136 -5.01 3.16 -25.53
N GLY A 137 -6.18 2.83 -24.96
CA GLY A 137 -6.96 1.65 -25.40
C GLY A 137 -6.22 0.32 -25.24
N LEU A 138 -5.14 0.30 -24.44
CA LEU A 138 -4.46 -0.93 -24.07
C LEU A 138 -5.38 -1.69 -23.11
N SER A 139 -5.80 -2.85 -23.58
CA SER A 139 -6.63 -3.83 -22.89
C SER A 139 -6.35 -3.91 -21.40
N GLU A 140 -7.43 -3.77 -20.61
CA GLU A 140 -7.45 -3.98 -19.16
C GLU A 140 -7.31 -5.49 -18.90
N VAL A 141 -6.08 -6.00 -19.07
CA VAL A 141 -5.78 -7.41 -18.84
C VAL A 141 -5.59 -7.65 -17.35
N ILE A 142 -6.33 -8.62 -16.83
CA ILE A 142 -6.18 -9.15 -15.48
C ILE A 142 -5.78 -10.62 -15.52
N TYR A 143 -5.11 -11.06 -14.46
CA TYR A 143 -4.71 -12.45 -14.27
C TYR A 143 -5.37 -12.99 -13.01
N VAL A 144 -6.08 -14.10 -13.14
CA VAL A 144 -6.74 -14.76 -12.01
C VAL A 144 -6.10 -16.11 -11.78
N GLY A 145 -5.68 -16.35 -10.55
CA GLY A 145 -5.05 -17.61 -10.16
C GLY A 145 -4.82 -17.69 -8.67
N GLN A 146 -3.91 -18.56 -8.26
CA GLN A 146 -3.62 -18.84 -6.87
C GLN A 146 -2.16 -18.56 -6.53
N TYR A 147 -1.97 -17.95 -5.36
CA TYR A 147 -0.68 -17.84 -4.70
C TYR A 147 -0.56 -18.87 -3.57
N GLN A 148 0.62 -19.46 -3.45
CA GLN A 148 1.04 -20.28 -2.31
C GLN A 148 2.46 -19.85 -1.91
N ASN A 149 2.64 -19.49 -0.64
CA ASN A 149 3.93 -19.03 -0.10
C ASN A 149 4.55 -17.87 -0.91
N GLY A 150 3.72 -16.92 -1.37
CA GLY A 150 4.18 -15.79 -2.18
C GLY A 150 4.52 -16.14 -3.64
N LYS A 151 4.33 -17.38 -4.09
CA LYS A 151 4.56 -17.82 -5.47
C LYS A 151 3.25 -18.12 -6.19
N LYS A 152 3.19 -17.83 -7.49
CA LYS A 152 2.09 -18.24 -8.38
C LYS A 152 2.12 -19.75 -8.54
N VAL A 153 0.97 -20.41 -8.38
CA VAL A 153 0.83 -21.87 -8.51
C VAL A 153 -0.39 -22.22 -9.35
N GLY A 154 -0.35 -23.38 -10.01
CA GLY A 154 -1.47 -23.93 -10.75
C GLY A 154 -1.83 -23.14 -12.02
N ILE A 155 -3.11 -23.15 -12.38
CA ILE A 155 -3.62 -22.51 -13.59
C ILE A 155 -3.89 -21.03 -13.31
N TRP A 156 -3.30 -20.19 -14.13
CA TRP A 156 -3.54 -18.75 -14.19
C TRP A 156 -4.26 -18.40 -15.48
N VAL A 157 -5.36 -17.68 -15.36
CA VAL A 157 -6.21 -17.30 -16.48
C VAL A 157 -6.02 -15.81 -16.76
N GLU A 158 -5.58 -15.50 -17.98
CA GLU A 158 -5.55 -14.15 -18.51
C GLU A 158 -6.94 -13.81 -19.04
N MET A 159 -7.53 -12.73 -18.51
CA MET A 159 -8.82 -12.22 -18.93
C MET A 159 -8.68 -10.78 -19.37
N ARG A 160 -9.44 -10.42 -20.40
CA ARG A 160 -9.59 -9.02 -20.83
C ARG A 160 -10.87 -8.47 -20.20
N ILE A 161 -10.74 -7.33 -19.54
CA ILE A 161 -11.87 -6.50 -19.15
C ILE A 161 -12.11 -5.58 -20.34
N ASP A 162 -13.30 -5.66 -20.91
CA ASP A 162 -13.78 -4.67 -21.85
C ASP A 162 -14.75 -3.76 -21.10
N LYS A 163 -14.56 -2.43 -21.21
CA LYS A 163 -15.36 -1.44 -20.47
C LYS A 163 -16.86 -1.59 -20.72
N GLU A 164 -17.24 -1.95 -21.95
CA GLU A 164 -18.62 -2.23 -22.34
C GLU A 164 -19.12 -3.57 -21.78
N MET A 165 -18.22 -4.53 -21.54
CA MET A 165 -18.55 -5.89 -21.07
C MET A 165 -18.49 -6.07 -19.55
N MET A 166 -18.31 -5.00 -18.75
CA MET A 166 -18.51 -5.10 -17.29
C MET A 166 -19.91 -5.61 -16.92
N GLN A 167 -20.87 -5.60 -17.86
CA GLN A 167 -22.19 -6.22 -17.72
C GLN A 167 -22.34 -7.59 -18.39
N GLU A 168 -21.52 -7.92 -19.39
CA GLU A 168 -21.69 -9.12 -20.25
C GLU A 168 -20.74 -10.29 -19.90
N GLY A 169 -19.84 -10.10 -18.95
CA GLY A 169 -18.97 -11.16 -18.41
C GLY A 169 -17.57 -11.18 -19.01
N PHE A 170 -16.68 -11.99 -18.41
CA PHE A 170 -15.26 -12.02 -18.73
C PHE A 170 -14.94 -12.97 -19.89
N GLN A 171 -14.08 -12.54 -20.82
CA GLN A 171 -13.54 -13.42 -21.86
C GLN A 171 -12.16 -13.98 -21.46
N ILE A 172 -12.05 -15.31 -21.44
CA ILE A 172 -10.79 -16.01 -21.22
C ILE A 172 -9.93 -15.92 -22.49
N ARG A 173 -8.71 -15.42 -22.38
CA ARG A 173 -7.76 -15.35 -23.51
C ARG A 173 -6.73 -16.46 -23.49
N LYS A 174 -6.15 -16.71 -22.33
CA LYS A 174 -5.00 -17.59 -22.20
C LYS A 174 -5.00 -18.25 -20.83
N GLN A 175 -4.54 -19.49 -20.81
CA GLN A 175 -4.21 -20.20 -19.58
C GLN A 175 -2.70 -20.40 -19.50
N ILE A 176 -2.14 -20.19 -18.31
CA ILE A 176 -0.73 -20.35 -18.01
C ILE A 176 -0.63 -21.34 -16.85
N ASN A 177 0.17 -22.39 -17.00
CA ASN A 177 0.35 -23.38 -15.96
C ASN A 177 1.69 -23.16 -15.25
N TYR A 178 1.64 -22.99 -13.93
CA TYR A 178 2.81 -22.92 -13.06
C TYR A 178 2.93 -24.24 -12.29
N ASN A 179 3.94 -25.04 -12.66
CA ASN A 179 4.31 -26.24 -11.93
C ASN A 179 5.01 -25.85 -10.62
N ASN A 180 4.62 -26.51 -9.52
CA ASN A 180 5.23 -26.36 -8.19
C ASN A 180 6.62 -26.98 -8.11
#